data_AF-A0A7J9HPG0-F1
#
_entry.id   AF-A0A7J9HPG0-F1
#
_cell.length_a   1.000
_cell.length_b   1.000
_cell.length_c   1.000
_cell.angle_alpha   90.00
_cell.angle_beta   90.00
_cell.angle_gamma   90.00
#
_symmetry.space_group_name_H-M   'P 1'
#
loop_
_entity.id
_entity.type
_entity.pdbx_description
1 polymer ?
#
loop_
_entity_poly.entity_id
_entity_poly.type
_entity_poly.pdbx_seq_one_letter_code
_entity_poly.pdbx_strand_id
1 'polypeptide(L)'
;MPVGIMQKENVDNVVQKFLAANFTIILFHYDGNVDGWWDLDWGDKAIHVVAHNQTKWWFAKRFLHPNVVSIYDYIFLWDEDLGVDHFDPKRYLQIVKTAGLEISQPALDPDSTEIHHKITIRSRTKKLHRRVYELRGKTKCSKASEGPPCSGFVEGMAPVFTRSAWYCAWHLIQNDLVHGWGMDMKLGYCAQGVSSKKVGVIDSEYIVHKGIQSLGGSGYPATRTTVKVLLRHLHSYFSELFGYLISLASLIDFPSNVQRNGASGFDLRTEPSRVRNTTKLELDICLKLESTNVSFTLLTTAQIRRQSTWELEVFKERWNRAVEEDKNWVDPFLRYQSRKKQTSTHLRS
;
A
#
# COMPACT_ATOMS: atom_id res chain seq x y z
N MET A 1 5.94 6.52 8.09
CA MET A 1 5.92 7.58 7.06
C MET A 1 7.10 7.36 6.13
N PRO A 2 6.92 7.29 4.80
CA PRO A 2 8.03 7.31 3.85
C PRO A 2 8.74 8.65 3.95
N VAL A 3 10.06 8.71 3.92
CA VAL A 3 10.81 9.97 4.08
C VAL A 3 12.03 10.02 3.17
N GLY A 4 12.40 11.24 2.79
CA GLY A 4 13.67 11.55 2.16
C GLY A 4 14.18 12.91 2.63
N ILE A 5 15.48 13.09 2.54
CA ILE A 5 16.21 14.19 3.18
C ILE A 5 15.76 15.58 2.70
N MET A 6 15.28 15.68 1.45
CA MET A 6 14.75 16.93 0.90
C MET A 6 13.50 17.45 1.63
N GLN A 7 12.76 16.57 2.30
CA GLN A 7 11.52 16.88 3.01
C GLN A 7 11.72 16.94 4.53
N LYS A 8 12.98 16.93 4.99
CA LYS A 8 13.33 16.82 6.40
C LYS A 8 12.64 17.86 7.29
N GLU A 9 12.62 19.13 6.89
CA GLU A 9 11.96 20.20 7.66
C GLU A 9 10.44 19.95 7.80
N ASN A 10 9.78 19.48 6.73
CA ASN A 10 8.36 19.17 6.82
C ASN A 10 8.10 17.98 7.74
N VAL A 11 8.92 16.93 7.63
CA VAL A 11 8.81 15.74 8.49
C VAL A 11 9.10 16.09 9.95
N ASP A 12 10.07 16.96 10.23
CA ASP A 12 10.37 17.44 11.58
C ASP A 12 9.13 18.08 12.24
N ASN A 13 8.45 18.97 11.53
CA ASN A 13 7.19 19.57 12.00
C ASN A 13 6.11 18.52 12.32
N VAL A 14 6.01 17.46 11.51
CA VAL A 14 5.08 16.35 11.78
C VAL A 14 5.52 15.59 13.02
N VAL A 15 6.76 15.13 13.06
CA VAL A 15 7.29 14.25 14.10
C VAL A 15 7.21 14.91 15.47
N GLN A 16 7.59 16.18 15.59
CA GLN A 16 7.50 16.92 16.85
C GLN A 16 6.07 16.93 17.43
N LYS A 17 5.05 17.15 16.59
CA LYS A 17 3.64 17.13 17.03
C LYS A 17 3.19 15.75 17.52
N PHE A 18 3.58 14.69 16.82
CA PHE A 18 3.21 13.33 17.20
C PHE A 18 3.96 12.85 18.44
N LEU A 19 5.24 13.22 18.60
CA LEU A 19 6.02 12.90 19.81
C LEU A 19 5.46 13.62 21.04
N ALA A 20 5.06 14.89 20.94
CA ALA A 20 4.37 15.61 22.01
C ALA A 20 3.03 14.95 22.42
N ALA A 21 2.52 14.05 21.58
CA ALA A 21 1.33 13.25 21.84
C ALA A 21 1.61 11.78 22.18
N ASN A 22 2.86 11.42 22.48
CA ASN A 22 3.30 10.08 22.88
C ASN A 22 3.05 9.01 21.82
N PHE A 23 3.28 9.36 20.54
CA PHE A 23 3.24 8.38 19.45
C PHE A 23 4.63 7.78 19.20
N THR A 24 4.66 6.50 18.85
CA THR A 24 5.85 5.87 18.26
C THR A 24 5.96 6.29 16.80
N ILE A 25 7.16 6.71 16.39
CA ILE A 25 7.45 7.18 15.04
C ILE A 25 8.25 6.12 14.30
N ILE A 26 7.80 5.79 13.09
CA ILE A 26 8.55 4.91 12.16
C ILE A 26 8.75 5.67 10.85
N LEU A 27 10.01 5.91 10.52
CA LEU A 27 10.44 6.57 9.29
C LEU A 27 10.97 5.54 8.30
N PHE A 28 10.45 5.56 7.08
CA PHE A 28 10.84 4.67 6.00
C PHE A 28 11.67 5.44 4.98
N HIS A 29 12.99 5.35 5.09
CA HIS A 29 13.92 6.07 4.23
C HIS A 29 14.00 5.42 2.85
N TYR A 30 13.39 6.08 1.87
CA TYR A 30 13.45 5.63 0.47
C TYR A 30 14.71 6.12 -0.24
N ASP A 31 15.37 7.17 0.27
CA ASP A 31 16.59 7.73 -0.33
C ASP A 31 17.89 7.15 0.26
N GLY A 32 17.79 6.47 1.40
CA GLY A 32 18.93 5.88 2.11
C GLY A 32 19.69 6.83 3.03
N ASN A 33 19.30 8.10 3.12
CA ASN A 33 20.02 9.11 3.89
C ASN A 33 19.55 9.13 5.34
N VAL A 34 19.94 8.13 6.14
CA VAL A 34 19.62 8.10 7.58
C VAL A 34 20.44 9.10 8.37
N ASP A 35 21.73 9.23 8.02
CA ASP A 35 22.67 10.01 8.82
C ASP A 35 22.29 11.49 8.93
N GLY A 36 21.62 12.01 7.90
CA GLY A 36 21.13 13.37 7.87
C GLY A 36 19.94 13.65 8.79
N TRP A 37 19.49 12.70 9.61
CA TRP A 37 18.40 12.88 10.58
C TRP A 37 18.88 12.89 12.04
N TRP A 38 20.13 12.51 12.31
CA TRP A 38 20.67 12.40 13.67
C TRP A 38 20.95 13.74 14.35
N ASP A 39 20.92 14.85 13.61
CA ASP A 39 21.04 16.21 14.14
C ASP A 39 19.72 16.75 14.73
N LEU A 40 18.61 16.02 14.57
CA LEU A 40 17.35 16.36 15.22
C LEU A 40 17.28 15.71 16.61
N ASP A 41 16.81 16.45 17.62
CA ASP A 41 16.72 16.02 19.03
C ASP A 41 15.88 14.75 19.27
N TRP A 42 15.09 14.34 18.27
CA TRP A 42 14.27 13.14 18.32
C TRP A 42 14.76 12.02 17.41
N GLY A 43 15.85 12.22 16.65
CA GLY A 43 16.34 11.22 15.69
C GLY A 43 16.55 9.85 16.34
N ASP A 44 17.17 9.80 17.52
CA ASP A 44 17.37 8.58 18.30
C ASP A 44 16.08 7.97 18.90
N LYS A 45 14.99 8.73 18.96
CA LYS A 45 13.68 8.28 19.47
C LYS A 45 12.81 7.65 18.38
N ALA A 46 13.11 7.90 17.10
CA ALA A 46 12.37 7.34 15.98
C ALA A 46 12.95 5.99 15.52
N ILE A 47 12.08 5.11 15.02
CA ILE A 47 12.52 3.87 14.37
C ILE A 47 12.79 4.19 12.90
N HIS A 48 14.02 3.97 12.47
CA HIS A 48 14.43 4.18 11.08
C HIS A 48 14.54 2.84 10.34
N VAL A 49 13.86 2.74 9.20
CA VAL A 49 13.95 1.58 8.30
C VAL A 49 14.36 2.08 6.93
N VAL A 50 15.32 1.41 6.29
CA VAL A 50 15.90 1.85 5.03
C VAL A 50 15.66 0.81 3.96
N ALA A 51 15.13 1.25 2.82
CA ALA A 51 15.13 0.48 1.59
C ALA A 51 15.10 1.44 0.39
N HIS A 52 16.14 1.40 -0.44
CA HIS A 52 16.28 2.35 -1.54
C HIS A 52 15.15 2.23 -2.56
N ASN A 53 14.60 3.39 -2.93
CA ASN A 53 13.58 3.59 -3.95
C ASN A 53 12.32 2.73 -3.76
N GLN A 54 11.96 2.47 -2.49
CA GLN A 54 10.72 1.79 -2.15
C GLN A 54 9.64 2.79 -1.74
N THR A 55 8.39 2.41 -1.94
CA THR A 55 7.21 3.25 -1.69
C THR A 55 6.58 2.96 -0.33
N LYS A 56 5.71 3.87 0.12
CA LYS A 56 4.94 3.76 1.37
C LYS A 56 4.34 2.39 1.61
N TRP A 57 3.61 1.86 0.62
CA TRP A 57 2.87 0.61 0.75
C TRP A 57 3.78 -0.61 0.74
N TRP A 58 4.91 -0.55 0.02
CA TRP A 58 5.93 -1.60 0.06
C TRP A 58 6.51 -1.76 1.47
N PHE A 59 6.83 -0.64 2.13
CA PHE A 59 7.29 -0.63 3.52
C PHE A 59 6.20 -1.10 4.47
N ALA A 60 4.98 -0.56 4.34
CA ALA A 60 3.88 -0.92 5.21
C ALA A 60 3.57 -2.42 5.17
N LYS A 61 3.62 -3.04 3.99
CA LYS A 61 3.42 -4.49 3.84
C LYS A 61 4.46 -5.31 4.61
N ARG A 62 5.73 -4.86 4.62
CA ARG A 62 6.85 -5.62 5.18
C ARG A 62 7.09 -5.37 6.66
N PHE A 63 6.91 -4.13 7.12
CA PHE A 63 7.32 -3.71 8.47
C PHE A 63 6.15 -3.43 9.42
N LEU A 64 4.93 -3.28 8.91
CA LEU A 64 3.73 -3.05 9.74
C LEU A 64 2.83 -4.30 9.78
N HIS A 65 3.42 -5.48 9.93
CA HIS A 65 2.67 -6.73 10.07
C HIS A 65 1.70 -6.67 11.27
N PRO A 66 0.44 -7.13 11.17
CA PRO A 66 -0.57 -6.94 12.22
C PRO A 66 -0.15 -7.40 13.61
N ASN A 67 0.61 -8.50 13.71
CA ASN A 67 1.13 -8.99 14.99
C ASN A 67 2.15 -8.03 15.62
N VAL A 68 2.98 -7.36 14.81
CA VAL A 68 4.02 -6.42 15.28
C VAL A 68 3.37 -5.13 15.79
N VAL A 69 2.38 -4.62 15.07
CA VAL A 69 1.69 -3.37 15.42
C VAL A 69 0.47 -3.57 16.33
N SER A 70 0.22 -4.80 16.78
CA SER A 70 -0.93 -5.16 17.61
C SER A 70 -0.95 -4.46 18.97
N ILE A 71 0.17 -3.91 19.43
CA ILE A 71 0.25 -3.12 20.66
C ILE A 71 -0.34 -1.72 20.52
N TYR A 72 -0.53 -1.22 19.29
CA TYR A 72 -1.06 0.11 19.01
C TYR A 72 -2.56 0.04 18.71
N ASP A 73 -3.31 1.03 19.18
CA ASP A 73 -4.76 1.12 18.91
C ASP A 73 -5.05 1.72 17.52
N TYR A 74 -4.19 2.64 17.09
CA TYR A 74 -4.31 3.38 15.84
C TYR A 74 -2.98 3.39 15.09
N ILE A 75 -3.07 3.31 13.77
CA ILE A 75 -1.92 3.30 12.86
C ILE A 75 -2.11 4.43 11.85
N PHE A 76 -1.16 5.36 11.83
CA PHE A 76 -1.11 6.49 10.91
C PHE A 76 -0.13 6.14 9.78
N LEU A 77 -0.63 6.02 8.56
CA LEU A 77 0.18 5.69 7.39
C LEU A 77 0.20 6.86 6.41
N TRP A 78 0.93 7.90 6.79
CA TRP A 78 0.92 9.20 6.12
C TRP A 78 2.09 9.37 5.14
N ASP A 79 1.88 10.20 4.12
CA ASP A 79 2.93 10.78 3.27
C ASP A 79 3.68 11.91 3.99
N GLU A 80 4.87 12.22 3.48
CA GLU A 80 5.83 13.18 4.03
C GLU A 80 5.59 14.63 3.63
N ASP A 81 4.70 14.91 2.68
CA ASP A 81 4.45 16.25 2.13
C ASP A 81 3.19 16.91 2.71
N LEU A 82 2.83 16.50 3.93
CA LEU A 82 1.67 16.97 4.67
C LEU A 82 2.07 18.04 5.69
N GLY A 83 1.46 19.23 5.59
CA GLY A 83 1.56 20.31 6.56
C GLY A 83 0.56 20.12 7.70
N VAL A 84 1.02 20.24 8.94
CA VAL A 84 0.25 19.89 10.15
C VAL A 84 -0.05 21.08 11.07
N ASP A 85 0.09 22.32 10.60
CA ASP A 85 -0.05 23.52 11.43
C ASP A 85 -1.39 23.57 12.19
N HIS A 86 -2.47 23.15 11.52
CA HIS A 86 -3.83 23.12 12.04
C HIS A 86 -4.31 21.75 12.53
N PHE A 87 -3.39 20.82 12.74
CA PHE A 87 -3.66 19.47 13.18
C PHE A 87 -3.11 19.23 14.59
N ASP A 88 -3.96 18.67 15.46
CA ASP A 88 -3.57 18.10 16.76
C ASP A 88 -3.96 16.61 16.82
N PRO A 89 -2.99 15.69 17.01
CA PRO A 89 -3.25 14.25 16.99
C PRO A 89 -4.15 13.77 18.16
N LYS A 90 -4.09 14.42 19.33
CA LYS A 90 -4.92 14.03 20.50
C LYS A 90 -6.38 14.40 20.25
N ARG A 91 -6.63 15.65 19.82
CA ARG A 91 -7.97 16.12 19.46
C ARG A 91 -8.52 15.29 18.31
N TYR A 92 -7.71 15.02 17.27
CA TYR A 92 -8.10 14.16 16.16
C TYR A 92 -8.59 12.79 16.64
N LEU A 93 -7.78 12.08 17.44
CA LEU A 93 -8.15 10.75 17.94
C LEU A 93 -9.38 10.79 18.87
N GLN A 94 -9.58 11.86 19.64
CA GLN A 94 -10.80 12.03 20.43
C GLN A 94 -12.05 12.02 19.55
N ILE A 95 -12.00 12.68 18.39
CA ILE A 95 -13.11 12.73 17.44
C ILE A 95 -13.31 11.37 16.78
N VAL A 96 -12.24 10.72 16.33
CA VAL A 96 -12.26 9.38 15.73
C VAL A 96 -12.92 8.38 16.68
N LYS A 97 -12.49 8.37 17.96
CA LYS A 97 -13.06 7.52 19.02
C LYS A 97 -14.53 7.82 19.27
N THR A 98 -14.88 9.10 19.46
CA THR A 98 -16.27 9.53 19.74
C THR A 98 -17.21 9.19 18.58
N ALA A 99 -16.74 9.34 17.35
CA ALA A 99 -17.50 9.05 16.14
C ALA A 99 -17.53 7.56 15.76
N GLY A 100 -16.76 6.71 16.48
CA GLY A 100 -16.68 5.27 16.24
C GLY A 100 -16.15 4.91 14.86
N LEU A 101 -15.19 5.69 14.34
CA LEU A 101 -14.59 5.45 13.02
C LEU A 101 -13.49 4.38 13.11
N GLU A 102 -13.52 3.44 12.16
CA GLU A 102 -12.49 2.41 11.99
C GLU A 102 -11.37 2.86 11.05
N ILE A 103 -11.74 3.67 10.06
CA ILE A 103 -10.80 4.25 9.09
C ILE A 103 -11.12 5.73 8.98
N SER A 104 -10.11 6.57 9.06
CA SER A 104 -10.30 8.02 8.98
C SER A 104 -9.12 8.72 8.33
N GLN A 105 -9.31 9.96 7.96
CA GLN A 105 -8.21 10.87 7.61
C GLN A 105 -8.55 12.28 8.11
N PRO A 106 -7.55 13.11 8.41
CA PRO A 106 -7.78 14.56 8.54
C PRO A 106 -8.27 15.12 7.21
N ALA A 107 -9.09 16.17 7.25
CA ALA A 107 -9.49 16.87 6.05
C ALA A 107 -8.31 17.61 5.42
N LEU A 108 -8.38 17.82 4.12
CA LEU A 108 -7.51 18.72 3.38
C LEU A 108 -8.03 20.14 3.44
N ASP A 109 -7.12 21.09 3.63
CA ASP A 109 -7.43 22.49 3.40
C ASP A 109 -7.79 22.72 1.92
N PRO A 110 -8.82 23.51 1.59
CA PRO A 110 -9.15 23.86 0.20
C PRO A 110 -8.00 24.47 -0.60
N ASP A 111 -7.03 25.11 0.06
CA ASP A 111 -5.88 25.73 -0.58
C ASP A 111 -4.72 24.73 -0.81
N SER A 112 -4.92 23.45 -0.49
CA SER A 112 -3.95 22.39 -0.76
C SER A 112 -3.73 22.16 -2.26
N THR A 113 -2.52 21.75 -2.64
CA THR A 113 -2.22 21.36 -4.01
C THR A 113 -2.76 19.95 -4.31
N GLU A 114 -3.00 19.66 -5.59
CA GLU A 114 -3.33 18.30 -6.09
C GLU A 114 -4.51 17.57 -5.43
N ILE A 115 -5.58 18.28 -5.04
CA ILE A 115 -6.78 17.62 -4.49
C ILE A 115 -7.47 16.75 -5.55
N HIS A 116 -7.50 15.43 -5.32
CA HIS A 116 -8.08 14.46 -6.26
C HIS A 116 -9.57 14.17 -6.03
N HIS A 117 -10.01 14.18 -4.77
CA HIS A 117 -11.37 13.79 -4.40
C HIS A 117 -12.04 14.83 -3.51
N LYS A 118 -13.20 15.34 -3.92
CA LYS A 118 -13.94 16.37 -3.17
C LYS A 118 -14.26 15.98 -1.72
N ILE A 119 -14.39 14.67 -1.43
CA ILE A 119 -14.63 14.18 -0.06
C ILE A 119 -13.46 14.42 0.88
N THR A 120 -12.24 14.64 0.39
CA THR A 120 -11.11 14.92 1.28
C THR A 120 -11.09 16.38 1.73
N ILE A 121 -11.79 17.27 1.02
CA ILE A 121 -11.82 18.70 1.32
C ILE A 121 -12.62 18.99 2.58
N ARG A 122 -12.04 19.82 3.45
CA ARG A 122 -12.65 20.26 4.70
C ARG A 122 -13.97 20.99 4.48
N SER A 123 -14.97 20.62 5.28
CA SER A 123 -16.18 21.40 5.52
C SER A 123 -15.98 22.33 6.73
N ARG A 124 -15.86 23.64 6.48
CA ARG A 124 -15.62 24.65 7.54
C ARG A 124 -16.71 24.70 8.63
N THR A 125 -17.90 24.18 8.36
CA THR A 125 -19.05 24.21 9.28
C THR A 125 -19.25 22.91 10.05
N LYS A 126 -18.46 21.87 9.77
CA LYS A 126 -18.61 20.55 10.38
C LYS A 126 -17.39 20.19 11.20
N LYS A 127 -17.59 19.23 12.10
CA LYS A 127 -16.52 18.58 12.86
C LYS A 127 -15.95 17.37 12.11
N LEU A 128 -16.81 16.66 11.40
CA LEU A 128 -16.47 15.55 10.52
C LEU A 128 -17.56 15.37 9.47
N HIS A 129 -17.20 14.72 8.37
CA HIS A 129 -18.16 14.25 7.38
C HIS A 129 -17.75 12.88 6.84
N ARG A 130 -18.74 12.14 6.35
CA ARG A 130 -18.53 10.79 5.78
C ARG A 130 -18.95 10.69 4.32
N ARG A 131 -19.44 11.79 3.77
CA ARG A 131 -19.97 11.86 2.41
C ARG A 131 -19.96 13.28 1.86
N VAL A 132 -19.99 13.36 0.54
CA VAL A 132 -20.16 14.61 -0.21
C VAL A 132 -21.24 14.48 -1.27
N TYR A 133 -21.70 15.63 -1.73
CA TYR A 133 -22.60 15.77 -2.87
C TYR A 133 -21.93 16.62 -3.93
N GLU A 134 -21.93 16.13 -5.15
CA GLU A 134 -21.35 16.81 -6.29
C GLU A 134 -22.16 16.48 -7.53
N LEU A 135 -22.73 17.51 -8.13
CA LEU A 135 -23.55 17.39 -9.35
C LEU A 135 -22.74 17.79 -10.59
N ARG A 136 -21.59 18.45 -10.41
CA ARG A 136 -20.73 18.98 -11.48
C ARG A 136 -19.32 18.38 -11.38
N GLY A 137 -18.74 17.99 -12.51
CA GLY A 137 -17.40 17.40 -12.58
C GLY A 137 -17.40 15.92 -13.02
N LYS A 138 -16.22 15.30 -12.99
CA LYS A 138 -16.00 13.92 -13.49
C LYS A 138 -16.72 12.87 -12.65
N THR A 139 -16.74 13.04 -11.33
CA THR A 139 -17.39 12.11 -10.39
C THR A 139 -18.66 12.74 -9.83
N LYS A 140 -19.83 12.17 -10.19
CA LYS A 140 -21.14 12.65 -9.72
C LYS A 140 -21.55 11.93 -8.43
N CYS A 141 -21.67 12.67 -7.33
CA CYS A 141 -22.08 12.16 -6.04
C CYS A 141 -23.53 12.59 -5.74
N SER A 142 -24.44 11.64 -5.84
CA SER A 142 -25.89 11.81 -5.62
C SER A 142 -26.33 11.16 -4.31
N LYS A 143 -27.63 11.28 -3.96
CA LYS A 143 -28.20 10.55 -2.83
C LYS A 143 -28.04 9.03 -2.97
N ALA A 144 -28.03 8.49 -4.19
CA ALA A 144 -27.86 7.06 -4.46
C ALA A 144 -26.39 6.60 -4.48
N SER A 145 -25.42 7.52 -4.38
CA SER A 145 -23.99 7.20 -4.39
C SER A 145 -23.52 6.86 -2.97
N GLU A 146 -23.64 5.59 -2.57
CA GLU A 146 -23.31 5.13 -1.21
C GLU A 146 -21.86 4.64 -1.06
N GLY A 147 -21.18 4.36 -2.16
CA GLY A 147 -19.79 3.88 -2.18
C GLY A 147 -18.74 4.98 -2.44
N PRO A 148 -17.46 4.58 -2.44
CA PRO A 148 -16.34 5.48 -2.71
C PRO A 148 -16.36 6.00 -4.17
N PRO A 149 -15.85 7.23 -4.41
CA PRO A 149 -15.31 8.17 -3.43
C PRO A 149 -16.39 9.07 -2.79
N CYS A 150 -17.68 8.84 -3.06
CA CYS A 150 -18.74 9.76 -2.62
C CYS A 150 -19.12 9.62 -1.14
N SER A 151 -18.92 8.45 -0.57
CA SER A 151 -19.30 8.10 0.80
C SER A 151 -18.37 7.02 1.35
N GLY A 152 -18.01 7.14 2.63
CA GLY A 152 -17.18 6.17 3.32
C GLY A 152 -15.80 5.96 2.69
N PHE A 153 -15.15 7.06 2.28
CA PHE A 153 -13.87 7.05 1.58
C PHE A 153 -12.85 7.92 2.32
N VAL A 154 -11.60 7.45 2.32
CA VAL A 154 -10.40 8.21 2.67
C VAL A 154 -9.38 7.98 1.56
N GLU A 155 -8.52 8.97 1.33
CA GLU A 155 -7.50 8.88 0.30
C GLU A 155 -6.25 8.20 0.85
N GLY A 156 -5.46 7.63 -0.06
CA GLY A 156 -4.25 6.91 0.29
C GLY A 156 -3.18 7.77 0.97
N MET A 157 -3.24 9.10 0.90
CA MET A 157 -2.19 10.00 1.39
C MET A 157 -2.07 10.10 2.92
N ALA A 158 -3.19 10.24 3.63
CA ALA A 158 -3.21 10.43 5.08
C ALA A 158 -4.17 9.49 5.85
N PRO A 159 -4.26 8.18 5.49
CA PRO A 159 -5.17 7.27 6.17
C PRO A 159 -4.70 6.97 7.60
N VAL A 160 -5.69 6.78 8.46
CA VAL A 160 -5.56 6.34 9.84
C VAL A 160 -6.48 5.14 10.03
N PHE A 161 -5.95 4.07 10.60
CA PHE A 161 -6.66 2.82 10.80
C PHE A 161 -6.73 2.48 12.28
N THR A 162 -7.85 1.93 12.72
CA THR A 162 -7.88 1.13 13.95
C THR A 162 -7.09 -0.16 13.76
N ARG A 163 -6.65 -0.79 14.85
CA ARG A 163 -5.96 -2.10 14.82
C ARG A 163 -6.68 -3.14 13.96
N SER A 164 -8.00 -3.23 14.11
CA SER A 164 -8.81 -4.20 13.37
C SER A 164 -8.95 -3.85 11.89
N ALA A 165 -9.14 -2.57 11.56
CA ALA A 165 -9.17 -2.13 10.17
C ALA A 165 -7.82 -2.33 9.49
N TRP A 166 -6.71 -2.08 10.20
CA TRP A 166 -5.37 -2.34 9.68
C TRP A 166 -5.12 -3.82 9.44
N TYR A 167 -5.58 -4.71 10.32
CA TYR A 167 -5.47 -6.15 10.10
C TYR A 167 -6.07 -6.54 8.74
N CYS A 168 -7.28 -6.06 8.42
CA CYS A 168 -7.89 -6.30 7.11
C CYS A 168 -7.12 -5.62 5.97
N ALA A 169 -6.78 -4.33 6.12
CA ALA A 169 -6.11 -3.55 5.07
C ALA A 169 -4.73 -4.14 4.72
N TRP A 170 -4.00 -4.67 5.71
CA TRP A 170 -2.72 -5.31 5.49
C TRP A 170 -2.82 -6.59 4.64
N HIS A 171 -3.89 -7.38 4.81
CA HIS A 171 -4.15 -8.56 3.98
C HIS A 171 -4.66 -8.19 2.58
N LEU A 172 -5.27 -7.01 2.44
CA LEU A 172 -5.65 -6.47 1.14
C LEU A 172 -4.42 -6.03 0.32
N ILE A 173 -3.40 -5.47 0.97
CA ILE A 173 -2.13 -5.09 0.34
C ILE A 173 -1.42 -6.34 -0.19
N GLN A 174 -1.16 -6.37 -1.49
CA GLN A 174 -0.42 -7.44 -2.15
C GLN A 174 1.09 -7.21 -2.06
N ASN A 175 1.88 -8.28 -2.10
CA ASN A 175 3.35 -8.18 -1.98
C ASN A 175 4.02 -7.49 -3.18
N ASP A 176 3.37 -7.54 -4.34
CA ASP A 176 3.76 -6.88 -5.59
C ASP A 176 3.19 -5.46 -5.72
N LEU A 177 2.40 -5.01 -4.75
CA LEU A 177 1.86 -3.66 -4.73
C LEU A 177 2.95 -2.68 -4.31
N VAL A 178 3.28 -1.74 -5.19
CA VAL A 178 4.28 -0.70 -4.95
C VAL A 178 3.57 0.61 -4.66
N HIS A 179 2.80 1.16 -5.61
CA HIS A 179 2.24 2.51 -5.46
C HIS A 179 0.93 2.55 -4.68
N GLY A 180 0.19 1.44 -4.65
CA GLY A 180 -1.08 1.34 -3.93
C GLY A 180 -2.23 2.13 -4.54
N TRP A 181 -2.11 2.58 -5.80
CA TRP A 181 -3.15 3.33 -6.48
C TRP A 181 -4.46 2.54 -6.56
N GLY A 182 -5.58 3.18 -6.23
CA GLY A 182 -6.92 2.60 -6.22
C GLY A 182 -7.22 1.63 -5.08
N MET A 183 -6.26 1.36 -4.19
CA MET A 183 -6.53 0.60 -2.96
C MET A 183 -7.44 1.37 -2.02
N ASP A 184 -7.34 2.69 -1.99
CA ASP A 184 -8.24 3.62 -1.29
C ASP A 184 -9.73 3.39 -1.62
N MET A 185 -10.04 3.00 -2.87
CA MET A 185 -11.39 2.61 -3.28
C MET A 185 -11.89 1.30 -2.63
N LYS A 186 -11.00 0.52 -2.01
CA LYS A 186 -11.29 -0.77 -1.36
C LYS A 186 -11.04 -0.76 0.15
N LEU A 187 -10.33 0.25 0.69
CA LEU A 187 -10.10 0.36 2.14
C LEU A 187 -11.40 0.35 2.95
N GLY A 188 -12.48 0.92 2.40
CA GLY A 188 -13.79 0.96 3.06
C GLY A 188 -14.38 -0.42 3.39
N TYR A 189 -13.97 -1.50 2.71
CA TYR A 189 -14.38 -2.87 3.04
C TYR A 189 -13.76 -3.39 4.35
N CYS A 190 -12.65 -2.79 4.78
CA CYS A 190 -11.98 -3.10 6.04
C CYS A 190 -12.53 -2.33 7.24
N ALA A 191 -13.48 -1.42 7.02
CA ALA A 191 -14.20 -0.80 8.10
C ALA A 191 -15.23 -1.81 8.63
N GLN A 192 -15.05 -2.29 9.86
CA GLN A 192 -15.89 -3.31 10.50
C GLN A 192 -17.38 -2.88 10.57
N GLY A 193 -18.12 -3.06 9.47
CA GLY A 193 -19.49 -2.59 9.28
C GLY A 193 -19.68 -1.80 7.98
N VAL A 194 -20.69 -0.93 7.95
CA VAL A 194 -20.98 -0.13 6.75
C VAL A 194 -20.01 1.05 6.66
N SER A 195 -19.23 1.12 5.57
CA SER A 195 -18.18 2.15 5.44
C SER A 195 -18.72 3.57 5.53
N SER A 196 -19.94 3.84 5.05
CA SER A 196 -20.59 5.16 5.15
C SER A 196 -20.82 5.65 6.58
N LYS A 197 -20.73 4.76 7.57
CA LYS A 197 -20.81 5.07 9.00
C LYS A 197 -19.45 4.97 9.71
N LYS A 198 -18.61 4.03 9.27
CA LYS A 198 -17.35 3.68 9.92
C LYS A 198 -16.12 4.34 9.32
N VAL A 199 -16.25 4.96 8.15
CA VAL A 199 -15.18 5.69 7.45
C VAL A 199 -15.55 7.15 7.34
N GLY A 200 -14.60 8.04 7.63
CA GLY A 200 -14.88 9.48 7.61
C GLY A 200 -13.65 10.38 7.59
N VAL A 201 -13.92 11.64 7.23
CA VAL A 201 -12.95 12.73 7.16
C VAL A 201 -13.21 13.68 8.33
N ILE A 202 -12.15 14.00 9.08
CA ILE A 202 -12.25 14.88 10.25
C ILE A 202 -12.01 16.32 9.81
N ASP A 203 -13.06 17.14 9.85
CA ASP A 203 -13.02 18.51 9.36
C ASP A 203 -12.37 19.48 10.33
N SER A 204 -12.50 19.27 11.65
CA SER A 204 -11.97 20.23 12.62
C SER A 204 -10.46 20.15 12.80
N GLU A 205 -9.84 19.02 12.44
CA GLU A 205 -8.40 18.79 12.48
C GLU A 205 -7.94 18.47 11.06
N TYR A 206 -7.38 19.48 10.39
CA TYR A 206 -7.09 19.43 8.96
C TYR A 206 -5.62 19.67 8.69
N ILE A 207 -5.19 19.21 7.53
CA ILE A 207 -3.81 19.27 7.05
C ILE A 207 -3.77 19.94 5.67
N VAL A 208 -2.58 20.37 5.28
CA VAL A 208 -2.33 20.97 3.95
C VAL A 208 -1.48 20.01 3.13
N HIS A 209 -1.94 19.61 1.95
CA HIS A 209 -1.11 18.84 1.03
C HIS A 209 -0.21 19.79 0.24
N LYS A 210 1.11 19.64 0.37
CA LYS A 210 2.10 20.52 -0.27
C LYS A 210 2.43 20.08 -1.69
N GLY A 211 2.24 18.81 -2.05
CA GLY A 211 2.47 18.29 -3.41
C GLY A 211 3.95 18.34 -3.81
N ILE A 212 4.83 18.05 -2.85
CA ILE A 212 6.29 18.11 -3.06
C ILE A 212 6.73 16.75 -3.62
N GLN A 213 7.27 16.73 -4.84
CA GLN A 213 7.68 15.49 -5.50
C GLN A 213 8.88 14.84 -4.79
N SER A 214 8.68 13.64 -4.25
CA SER A 214 9.72 12.87 -3.55
C SER A 214 10.39 11.79 -4.41
N LEU A 215 9.64 11.09 -5.25
CA LEU A 215 10.15 10.06 -6.17
C LEU A 215 10.07 10.53 -7.63
N GLY A 216 11.21 10.51 -8.34
CA GLY A 216 11.31 10.87 -9.77
C GLY A 216 11.73 12.32 -10.07
N GLY A 217 12.14 13.09 -9.06
CA GLY A 217 12.73 14.43 -9.23
C GLY A 217 14.14 14.38 -9.83
N SER A 218 14.47 15.34 -10.69
CA SER A 218 15.71 15.42 -11.48
C SER A 218 16.97 15.81 -10.68
N GLY A 219 17.09 15.38 -9.42
CA GLY A 219 18.13 15.82 -8.48
C GLY A 219 19.49 15.15 -8.61
N TYR A 220 19.63 14.08 -9.40
CA TYR A 220 20.92 13.40 -9.60
C TYR A 220 21.49 13.70 -10.99
N PRO A 221 22.73 14.20 -11.11
CA PRO A 221 23.39 14.36 -12.41
C PRO A 221 23.62 12.97 -13.00
N ALA A 222 22.82 12.62 -14.02
CA ALA A 222 22.96 11.38 -14.75
C ALA A 222 24.30 11.36 -15.49
N THR A 223 25.27 10.59 -15.00
CA THR A 223 26.41 10.17 -15.80
C THR A 223 25.88 9.27 -16.91
N ARG A 224 25.82 9.81 -18.14
CA ARG A 224 25.56 9.07 -19.38
C ARG A 224 26.69 8.06 -19.60
N THR A 225 26.58 6.88 -18.98
CA THR A 225 27.51 5.78 -19.24
C THR A 225 26.71 4.48 -19.38
N THR A 226 26.41 4.17 -20.65
CA THR A 226 26.40 2.82 -21.22
C THR A 226 25.15 1.93 -21.09
N VAL A 227 23.96 2.43 -21.48
CA VAL A 227 22.76 1.59 -21.77
C VAL A 227 22.99 0.60 -22.93
N LYS A 228 23.94 0.87 -23.85
CA LYS A 228 24.19 -0.01 -25.02
C LYS A 228 24.94 -1.31 -24.71
N VAL A 229 25.65 -1.42 -23.58
CA VAL A 229 26.41 -2.64 -23.23
C VAL A 229 25.53 -3.66 -22.51
N LEU A 230 24.55 -3.21 -21.72
CA LEU A 230 23.66 -4.08 -20.95
C LEU A 230 22.71 -4.90 -21.85
N LEU A 231 22.20 -4.29 -22.93
CA LEU A 231 21.31 -4.95 -23.89
C LEU A 231 21.99 -6.10 -24.68
N ARG A 232 23.31 -6.00 -24.93
CA ARG A 232 24.06 -7.09 -25.59
C ARG A 232 24.33 -8.27 -24.65
N HIS A 233 24.56 -7.99 -23.37
CA HIS A 233 24.74 -9.06 -22.36
C HIS A 233 23.45 -9.83 -22.11
N LEU A 234 22.30 -9.15 -22.01
CA LEU A 234 20.99 -9.79 -21.80
C LEU A 234 20.63 -10.77 -22.93
N HIS A 235 20.96 -10.45 -24.19
CA HIS A 235 20.68 -11.32 -25.33
C HIS A 235 21.57 -12.58 -25.37
N SER A 236 22.83 -12.46 -24.91
CA SER A 236 23.75 -13.59 -24.78
C SER A 236 23.31 -14.56 -23.68
N TYR A 237 22.88 -14.03 -22.53
CA TYR A 237 22.42 -14.84 -21.39
C TYR A 237 21.11 -15.58 -21.66
N PHE A 238 20.19 -14.99 -22.44
CA PHE A 238 18.93 -15.66 -22.82
C PHE A 238 19.16 -16.87 -23.73
N SER A 239 20.22 -16.82 -24.55
CA SER A 239 20.56 -17.90 -25.49
C SER A 239 21.23 -19.09 -24.76
N GLU A 240 22.03 -18.83 -23.73
CA GLU A 240 22.65 -19.88 -22.90
C GLU A 240 21.65 -20.59 -21.98
N LEU A 241 20.70 -19.86 -21.38
CA LEU A 241 19.64 -20.43 -20.54
C LEU A 241 18.65 -21.30 -21.32
N PHE A 242 18.35 -20.93 -22.57
CA PHE A 242 17.47 -21.72 -23.43
C PHE A 242 18.14 -23.04 -23.86
N GLY A 243 19.46 -23.04 -24.08
CA GLY A 243 20.23 -24.26 -24.34
C GLY A 243 20.27 -25.22 -23.14
N TYR A 244 20.38 -24.69 -21.92
CA TYR A 244 20.42 -25.49 -20.69
C TYR A 244 19.07 -26.16 -20.36
N LEU A 245 17.95 -25.47 -20.63
CA LEU A 245 16.60 -26.00 -20.43
C LEU A 245 16.26 -27.14 -21.40
N ILE A 246 16.76 -27.09 -22.65
CA ILE A 246 16.59 -28.17 -23.62
C ILE A 246 17.40 -29.41 -23.22
N SER A 247 18.60 -29.24 -22.66
CA SER A 247 19.44 -30.37 -22.22
C SER A 247 18.94 -31.06 -20.95
N LEU A 248 18.21 -30.36 -20.09
CA LEU A 248 17.61 -30.93 -18.87
C LEU A 248 16.34 -31.73 -19.15
N ALA A 249 15.56 -31.34 -20.18
CA ALA A 249 14.38 -32.07 -20.61
C ALA A 249 14.70 -33.45 -21.23
N SER A 250 15.92 -33.66 -21.74
CA SER A 250 16.39 -34.93 -22.29
C SER A 250 16.94 -35.94 -21.26
N LEU A 251 16.96 -35.61 -19.97
CA LEU A 251 17.52 -36.45 -18.91
C LEU A 251 16.48 -37.04 -17.94
N ILE A 252 15.19 -36.87 -18.21
CA ILE A 252 14.11 -37.38 -17.35
C ILE A 252 13.33 -38.46 -18.11
N ASP A 253 13.83 -39.70 -18.06
CA ASP A 253 13.02 -40.88 -18.36
C ASP A 253 12.16 -41.21 -17.14
N PHE A 254 10.84 -41.21 -17.32
CA PHE A 254 9.87 -41.68 -16.32
C PHE A 254 9.74 -43.22 -16.43
N PRO A 255 10.07 -44.02 -15.40
CA PRO A 255 9.61 -45.40 -15.34
C PRO A 255 8.20 -45.48 -14.76
N SER A 256 7.39 -46.29 -15.42
CA SER A 256 5.99 -46.59 -15.13
C SER A 256 5.82 -47.73 -14.12
N ASN A 257 4.80 -47.61 -13.26
CA ASN A 257 4.17 -48.59 -12.36
C ASN A 257 4.97 -49.13 -11.14
N VAL A 258 4.32 -49.16 -9.97
CA VAL A 258 4.06 -50.36 -9.11
C VAL A 258 3.21 -49.98 -7.88
N GLN A 259 2.38 -50.94 -7.45
CA GLN A 259 1.22 -50.91 -6.54
C GLN A 259 1.53 -50.86 -5.01
N ARG A 260 0.44 -50.62 -4.26
CA ARG A 260 0.20 -50.68 -2.79
C ARG A 260 0.81 -51.89 -2.05
N ASN A 261 1.23 -51.69 -0.79
CA ASN A 261 0.76 -52.40 0.44
C ASN A 261 1.53 -52.02 1.74
N GLY A 262 0.80 -51.91 2.86
CA GLY A 262 1.12 -52.60 4.15
C GLY A 262 2.06 -52.00 5.22
N ALA A 263 1.45 -51.41 6.27
CA ALA A 263 1.71 -51.40 7.73
C ALA A 263 3.08 -51.69 8.43
N SER A 264 3.17 -51.08 9.62
CA SER A 264 3.96 -51.37 10.85
C SER A 264 5.33 -50.70 11.04
N GLY A 265 5.56 -50.11 12.23
CA GLY A 265 6.66 -49.18 12.52
C GLY A 265 7.66 -49.64 13.57
N PHE A 266 8.57 -48.75 13.99
CA PHE A 266 9.27 -48.73 15.28
C PHE A 266 10.15 -47.47 15.41
N ASP A 267 10.45 -47.08 16.65
CA ASP A 267 11.02 -45.79 17.08
C ASP A 267 12.48 -45.87 17.59
N LEU A 268 13.15 -44.71 17.56
CA LEU A 268 14.32 -44.18 18.31
C LEU A 268 15.78 -44.70 18.14
N ARG A 269 16.63 -43.70 17.80
CA ARG A 269 18.07 -43.42 18.12
C ARG A 269 19.20 -44.07 17.31
N THR A 270 19.80 -43.25 16.44
CA THR A 270 21.28 -43.05 16.31
C THR A 270 21.56 -41.68 15.66
N GLU A 271 22.25 -40.78 16.38
CA GLU A 271 22.95 -39.58 15.87
C GLU A 271 24.42 -39.95 15.52
N PRO A 272 25.25 -39.07 14.91
CA PRO A 272 25.05 -38.28 13.70
C PRO A 272 26.20 -38.51 12.70
N SER A 273 25.94 -38.48 11.39
CA SER A 273 27.01 -38.31 10.39
C SER A 273 26.48 -37.88 9.02
N ARG A 274 26.84 -36.66 8.63
CA ARG A 274 27.07 -36.23 7.22
C ARG A 274 25.86 -35.74 6.42
N VAL A 275 25.28 -34.61 6.83
CA VAL A 275 24.52 -33.71 5.94
C VAL A 275 25.48 -32.66 5.35
N ARG A 276 25.83 -32.81 4.08
CA ARG A 276 26.50 -31.84 3.17
C ARG A 276 26.07 -32.25 1.77
N ASN A 277 25.45 -31.50 0.88
CA ASN A 277 25.36 -30.06 0.65
C ASN A 277 24.03 -29.76 -0.07
N THR A 278 23.00 -29.31 0.63
CA THR A 278 21.75 -28.80 0.00
C THR A 278 21.37 -27.39 0.46
N THR A 279 22.31 -26.65 1.04
CA THR A 279 22.04 -25.29 1.55
C THR A 279 22.66 -24.17 0.72
N LYS A 280 23.40 -24.48 -0.36
CA LYS A 280 23.98 -23.44 -1.23
C LYS A 280 23.14 -23.17 -2.48
N LEU A 281 22.53 -24.20 -3.06
CA LEU A 281 21.73 -24.05 -4.29
C LEU A 281 20.35 -23.44 -4.01
N GLU A 282 19.72 -23.76 -2.87
CA GLU A 282 18.43 -23.16 -2.47
C GLU A 282 18.60 -21.69 -2.04
N LEU A 283 19.72 -21.33 -1.40
CA LEU A 283 20.04 -19.91 -1.13
C LEU A 283 20.36 -19.13 -2.41
N ASP A 284 21.07 -19.74 -3.36
CA ASP A 284 21.40 -19.07 -4.63
C ASP A 284 20.16 -18.86 -5.53
N ILE A 285 19.13 -19.72 -5.44
CA ILE A 285 17.86 -19.54 -6.17
C ILE A 285 17.00 -18.47 -5.48
N CYS A 286 16.95 -18.43 -4.15
CA CYS A 286 16.23 -17.37 -3.42
C CYS A 286 16.85 -15.98 -3.68
N LEU A 287 18.19 -15.88 -3.68
CA LEU A 287 18.90 -14.64 -3.97
C LEU A 287 18.84 -14.24 -5.45
N LYS A 288 18.75 -15.19 -6.38
CA LYS A 288 18.60 -14.86 -7.82
C LYS A 288 17.18 -14.44 -8.20
N LEU A 289 16.14 -14.88 -7.48
CA LEU A 289 14.78 -14.38 -7.72
C LEU A 289 14.57 -12.96 -7.15
N GLU A 290 15.31 -12.56 -6.12
CA GLU A 290 15.35 -11.16 -5.63
C GLU A 290 16.04 -10.19 -6.61
N SER A 291 16.74 -10.67 -7.63
CA SER A 291 17.37 -9.82 -8.65
C SER A 291 16.40 -9.33 -9.74
N THR A 292 15.13 -9.75 -9.71
CA THR A 292 14.06 -9.13 -10.52
C THR A 292 13.41 -7.92 -9.86
N ASN A 293 14.00 -7.41 -8.78
CA ASN A 293 13.75 -6.06 -8.31
C ASN A 293 13.96 -5.09 -9.48
N VAL A 294 12.87 -4.57 -10.04
CA VAL A 294 12.88 -3.38 -10.87
C VAL A 294 13.42 -2.26 -9.96
N SER A 295 14.75 -2.10 -9.99
CA SER A 295 15.44 -1.02 -9.31
C SER A 295 14.88 0.28 -9.87
N PHE A 296 14.13 0.99 -9.04
CA PHE A 296 13.32 2.14 -9.41
C PHE A 296 14.17 3.42 -9.58
N THR A 297 15.45 3.27 -9.92
CA THR A 297 16.48 4.31 -9.80
C THR A 297 16.34 5.46 -10.81
N LEU A 298 15.44 5.40 -11.79
CA LEU A 298 15.40 6.37 -12.90
C LEU A 298 13.99 6.58 -13.51
N LEU A 299 12.91 6.34 -12.76
CA LEU A 299 11.58 6.51 -13.33
C LEU A 299 11.11 7.97 -13.22
N THR A 300 10.95 8.59 -14.40
CA THR A 300 10.26 9.88 -14.55
C THR A 300 8.84 9.80 -13.96
N THR A 301 8.26 10.94 -13.56
CA THR A 301 6.86 11.01 -13.13
C THR A 301 5.89 10.34 -14.12
N ALA A 302 6.19 10.37 -15.42
CA ALA A 302 5.41 9.69 -16.44
C ALA A 302 5.51 8.16 -16.34
N GLN A 303 6.69 7.61 -16.07
CA GLN A 303 6.87 6.18 -15.84
C GLN A 303 6.21 5.72 -14.54
N ILE A 304 6.30 6.51 -13.47
CA ILE A 304 5.60 6.27 -12.21
C ILE A 304 4.09 6.18 -12.44
N ARG A 305 3.52 7.14 -13.19
CA ARG A 305 2.09 7.13 -13.53
C ARG A 305 1.70 5.92 -14.38
N ARG A 306 2.51 5.53 -15.37
CA ARG A 306 2.27 4.33 -16.19
C ARG A 306 2.28 3.07 -15.35
N GLN A 307 3.29 2.90 -14.51
CA GLN A 307 3.42 1.76 -13.60
C GLN A 307 2.25 1.70 -12.61
N SER A 308 1.90 2.83 -12.00
CA SER A 308 0.74 2.95 -11.10
C SER A 308 -0.58 2.60 -11.78
N THR A 309 -0.74 2.99 -13.06
CA THR A 309 -1.93 2.65 -13.86
C THR A 309 -2.00 1.14 -14.13
N TRP A 310 -0.88 0.53 -14.48
CA TRP A 310 -0.80 -0.92 -14.71
C TRP A 310 -1.06 -1.72 -13.42
N GLU A 311 -0.47 -1.31 -12.30
CA GLU A 311 -0.74 -1.91 -10.98
C GLU A 311 -2.23 -1.84 -10.60
N LEU A 312 -2.87 -0.72 -10.89
CA LEU A 312 -4.32 -0.54 -10.65
C LEU A 312 -5.17 -1.49 -11.52
N GLU A 313 -4.79 -1.71 -12.77
CA GLU A 313 -5.48 -2.66 -13.66
C GLU A 313 -5.38 -4.08 -13.12
N VAL A 314 -4.17 -4.53 -12.79
CA VAL A 314 -3.93 -5.85 -12.20
C VAL A 314 -4.69 -6.02 -10.88
N PHE A 315 -4.69 -5.01 -10.02
CA PHE A 315 -5.46 -5.03 -8.77
C PHE A 315 -6.97 -5.19 -9.02
N LYS A 316 -7.53 -4.43 -9.97
CA LYS A 316 -8.95 -4.54 -10.34
C LYS A 316 -9.30 -5.91 -10.87
N GLU A 317 -8.46 -6.49 -11.74
CA GLU A 317 -8.68 -7.83 -12.27
C GLU A 317 -8.71 -8.89 -11.17
N ARG A 318 -7.73 -8.86 -10.26
CA ARG A 318 -7.68 -9.80 -9.12
C ARG A 318 -8.87 -9.63 -8.19
N TRP A 319 -9.25 -8.38 -7.87
CA TRP A 319 -10.43 -8.10 -7.07
C TRP A 319 -11.69 -8.67 -7.71
N ASN A 320 -11.91 -8.39 -9.00
CA ASN A 320 -13.10 -8.83 -9.71
C ASN A 320 -13.17 -10.36 -9.78
N ARG A 321 -12.02 -11.03 -10.00
CA ARG A 321 -11.94 -12.50 -9.98
C ARG A 321 -12.29 -13.08 -8.61
N ALA A 322 -11.74 -12.53 -7.52
CA ALA A 322 -12.05 -12.98 -6.17
C ALA A 322 -13.55 -12.82 -5.84
N VAL A 323 -14.15 -11.71 -6.29
CA VAL A 323 -15.59 -11.46 -6.18
C VAL A 323 -16.43 -12.48 -6.98
N GLU A 324 -15.98 -12.86 -8.17
CA GLU A 324 -16.67 -13.82 -9.03
C GLU A 324 -16.57 -15.25 -8.49
N GLU A 325 -15.43 -15.61 -7.91
CA GLU A 325 -15.17 -16.94 -7.34
C GLU A 325 -15.89 -17.16 -6.00
N ASP A 326 -16.08 -16.12 -5.18
CA ASP A 326 -16.81 -16.20 -3.92
C ASP A 326 -18.33 -16.08 -4.13
N LYS A 327 -18.98 -17.24 -4.28
CA LYS A 327 -20.44 -17.34 -4.48
C LYS A 327 -21.29 -16.74 -3.35
N ASN A 328 -20.73 -16.60 -2.16
CA ASN A 328 -21.43 -16.04 -1.00
C ASN A 328 -21.14 -14.55 -0.81
N TRP A 329 -20.29 -13.97 -1.64
CA TRP A 329 -19.93 -12.57 -1.54
C TRP A 329 -21.08 -11.65 -1.96
N VAL A 330 -21.36 -10.65 -1.13
CA VAL A 330 -22.36 -9.62 -1.40
C VAL A 330 -21.70 -8.26 -1.22
N ASP A 331 -21.70 -7.45 -2.28
CA ASP A 331 -21.17 -6.10 -2.20
C ASP A 331 -22.07 -5.23 -1.28
N PRO A 332 -21.54 -4.72 -0.15
CA PRO A 332 -22.29 -3.88 0.77
C PRO A 332 -22.66 -2.51 0.15
N PHE A 333 -22.04 -2.12 -0.97
CA PHE A 333 -22.27 -0.87 -1.69
C PHE A 333 -23.25 -1.00 -2.86
N LEU A 334 -23.66 -2.23 -3.24
CA LEU A 334 -24.56 -2.47 -4.39
C LEU A 334 -26.05 -2.34 -4.08
N ARG A 335 -26.45 -1.89 -2.87
CA ARG A 335 -27.87 -1.81 -2.44
C ARG A 335 -28.79 -0.95 -3.33
N TYR A 336 -28.31 -0.35 -4.43
CA TYR A 336 -29.15 0.38 -5.37
C TYR A 336 -28.81 0.23 -6.88
N GLN A 337 -27.90 -0.66 -7.30
CA GLN A 337 -27.71 -0.90 -8.75
C GLN A 337 -28.88 -1.67 -9.38
N SER A 338 -29.63 -2.44 -8.59
CA SER A 338 -30.79 -3.23 -9.06
C SER A 338 -31.99 -2.40 -9.50
N ARG A 339 -32.18 -1.18 -8.99
CA ARG A 339 -33.30 -0.30 -9.41
C ARG A 339 -33.13 0.32 -10.80
N LYS A 340 -31.91 0.38 -11.34
CA LYS A 340 -31.65 0.85 -12.72
C LYS A 340 -31.92 -0.23 -13.78
N LYS A 341 -31.68 -1.51 -13.47
CA LYS A 341 -32.00 -2.60 -14.41
C LYS A 341 -33.51 -2.80 -14.59
N GLN A 342 -34.31 -2.66 -13.53
CA GLN A 342 -35.78 -2.77 -13.62
C GLN A 342 -36.45 -1.60 -14.35
N THR A 343 -35.90 -0.38 -14.29
CA THR A 343 -36.45 0.77 -15.02
C THR A 343 -36.08 0.77 -16.51
N SER A 344 -34.97 0.14 -16.90
CA SER A 344 -34.64 -0.02 -18.33
C SER A 344 -35.45 -1.11 -19.05
N THR A 345 -35.99 -2.08 -18.32
CA THR A 345 -36.86 -3.12 -18.89
C THR A 345 -38.31 -2.64 -19.07
N HIS A 346 -38.77 -1.67 -18.26
CA HIS A 346 -40.14 -1.14 -18.37
C HIS A 346 -40.31 -0.03 -19.42
N LEU A 347 -39.21 0.51 -19.96
CA LEU A 347 -39.19 1.51 -21.04
C LEU A 347 -38.89 0.88 -22.41
N ARG A 348 -38.85 -0.45 -22.50
CA ARG A 348 -38.66 -1.23 -23.74
C ARG A 348 -39.76 -2.28 -23.98
N SER A 349 -40.90 -2.15 -23.30
CA SER A 349 -42.11 -2.94 -23.55
C SER A 349 -43.22 -2.08 -24.14
#